data_AF-A0A2S0WF66-F1
#
_entry.id   AF-A0A2S0WF66-F1
#
_cell.length_a   1.000
_cell.length_b   1.000
_cell.length_c   1.000
_cell.angle_alpha   90.00
_cell.angle_beta   90.00
_cell.angle_gamma   90.00
#
_symmetry.space_group_name_H-M   'P 1'
#
loop_
_entity.id
_entity.type
_entity.pdbx_description
1 polymer ?
#
loop_
_entity_poly.entity_id
_entity_poly.type
_entity_poly.pdbx_seq_one_letter_code
_entity_poly.pdbx_strand_id
1 'polypeptide(L)'
;MWAVLGVTAGLVAGCGETPEGTAPEGLATAAPAAEPSAGKAPAFHFDSGDLVIGPFDPEHVKHNLFDPCTEISDAEFAEAGLVKADRGSNVLLDQQFVSGCEIESDNLYLTKGIMANAVPKDLILSESLPVGTPTSDVPGAFAFLPPNGRTDICDVGVETDRGTLSVTVSSLRKNDSPDYLCAEAGRILGRLYRAG
;
A
#
# COMPACT_ATOMS: atom_id res chain seq x y z
N MET A 1 -45.27 -6.48 38.27
CA MET A 1 -46.08 -7.70 38.39
C MET A 1 -45.26 -8.85 37.78
N TRP A 2 -44.66 -9.67 38.66
CA TRP A 2 -44.17 -11.05 38.47
C TRP A 2 -42.89 -11.36 37.65
N ALA A 3 -42.00 -12.11 38.32
CA ALA A 3 -40.84 -12.88 37.85
C ALA A 3 -41.31 -14.14 37.06
N VAL A 4 -40.47 -14.95 36.38
CA VAL A 4 -39.51 -15.94 36.95
C VAL A 4 -38.63 -16.55 35.83
N LEU A 5 -37.42 -16.92 36.26
CA LEU A 5 -36.33 -17.76 35.72
C LEU A 5 -36.62 -18.92 34.74
N GLY A 6 -35.56 -19.32 34.02
CA GLY A 6 -35.30 -20.72 33.64
C GLY A 6 -33.96 -20.96 32.92
N VAL A 7 -32.92 -21.36 33.65
CA VAL A 7 -31.61 -21.89 33.18
C VAL A 7 -31.71 -23.41 33.02
N THR A 8 -31.09 -24.00 31.99
CA THR A 8 -30.33 -25.27 32.10
C THR A 8 -29.42 -25.52 30.90
N ALA A 9 -28.12 -25.71 31.19
CA ALA A 9 -27.13 -26.33 30.32
C ALA A 9 -27.21 -27.87 30.43
N GLY A 10 -26.94 -28.59 29.34
CA GLY A 10 -26.84 -30.05 29.32
C GLY A 10 -25.60 -30.50 28.55
N LEU A 11 -24.55 -30.89 29.29
CA LEU A 11 -23.42 -31.69 28.81
C LEU A 11 -23.82 -33.17 28.83
N VAL A 12 -23.59 -33.89 27.74
CA VAL A 12 -23.68 -35.36 27.71
C VAL A 12 -22.29 -35.91 27.42
N ALA A 13 -21.68 -36.48 28.47
CA ALA A 13 -20.51 -37.35 28.39
C ALA A 13 -20.97 -38.78 28.11
N GLY A 14 -20.34 -39.46 27.15
CA GLY A 14 -20.53 -40.88 26.89
C GLY A 14 -19.17 -41.58 26.79
N CYS A 15 -18.88 -42.48 27.74
CA CYS A 15 -17.81 -43.47 27.67
C CYS A 15 -18.41 -44.84 27.32
N GLY A 16 -17.72 -45.63 26.50
CA GLY A 16 -18.11 -47.00 26.15
C GLY A 16 -17.06 -47.73 25.30
N GLU A 17 -16.07 -48.28 26.02
CA GLU A 17 -15.25 -49.50 25.89
C GLU A 17 -14.97 -50.22 24.53
N THR A 18 -13.70 -50.64 24.42
CA THR A 18 -12.95 -51.36 23.36
C THR A 18 -13.31 -52.85 23.21
N PRO A 19 -13.00 -53.49 22.06
CA PRO A 19 -12.12 -54.67 22.10
C PRO A 19 -11.01 -54.68 21.04
N GLU A 20 -9.94 -55.41 21.39
CA GLU A 20 -8.64 -55.56 20.73
C GLU A 20 -8.64 -56.14 19.30
N GLY A 21 -7.68 -55.67 18.49
CA GLY A 21 -7.25 -56.27 17.23
C GLY A 21 -5.82 -55.81 16.89
N THR A 22 -4.92 -56.76 16.63
CA THR A 22 -3.46 -56.65 16.63
C THR A 22 -2.81 -56.14 15.31
N ALA A 23 -1.83 -55.23 15.46
CA ALA A 23 -0.61 -54.93 14.64
C ALA A 23 -0.71 -54.17 13.27
N PRO A 24 0.38 -53.51 12.78
CA PRO A 24 1.64 -53.07 13.40
C PRO A 24 1.94 -51.56 13.23
N GLU A 25 3.10 -51.18 13.77
CA GLU A 25 3.79 -49.89 13.79
C GLU A 25 3.65 -48.98 12.56
N GLY A 26 3.31 -47.72 12.84
CA GLY A 26 3.58 -46.58 11.97
C GLY A 26 3.79 -45.37 12.86
N LEU A 27 5.03 -45.15 13.31
CA LEU A 27 5.47 -43.90 13.93
C LEU A 27 5.30 -42.78 12.90
N ALA A 28 4.11 -42.20 12.85
CA ALA A 28 3.90 -40.89 12.24
C ALA A 28 4.56 -39.88 13.18
N THR A 29 5.87 -39.68 12.97
CA THR A 29 6.55 -38.46 13.40
C THR A 29 5.70 -37.30 12.93
N ALA A 30 5.01 -36.65 13.88
CA ALA A 30 4.39 -35.36 13.62
C ALA A 30 5.51 -34.45 13.14
N ALA A 31 5.50 -34.14 11.85
CA ALA A 31 6.37 -33.13 11.29
C ALA A 31 6.20 -31.86 12.16
N PRO A 32 7.29 -31.21 12.59
CA PRO A 32 7.16 -29.95 13.31
C PRO A 32 6.30 -29.03 12.47
N ALA A 33 5.21 -28.55 13.07
CA ALA A 33 4.42 -27.49 12.47
C ALA A 33 5.40 -26.37 12.14
N ALA A 34 5.56 -26.08 10.85
CA ALA A 34 6.38 -24.97 10.40
C ALA A 34 5.81 -23.73 11.09
N GLU A 35 6.58 -23.16 12.02
CA GLU A 35 6.30 -21.84 12.54
C GLU A 35 6.15 -20.92 11.33
N PRO A 36 5.13 -20.05 11.27
CA PRO A 36 5.09 -19.05 10.23
C PRO A 36 6.40 -18.28 10.34
N SER A 37 7.25 -18.40 9.31
CA SER A 37 8.37 -17.49 9.13
C SER A 37 7.80 -16.10 9.33
N ALA A 38 8.26 -15.41 10.37
CA ALA A 38 7.94 -14.01 10.59
C ALA A 38 8.53 -13.25 9.39
N GLY A 39 7.77 -13.22 8.30
CA GLY A 39 8.18 -12.59 7.06
C GLY A 39 8.52 -11.14 7.37
N LYS A 40 9.64 -10.67 6.82
CA LYS A 40 10.00 -9.25 6.87
C LYS A 40 8.79 -8.43 6.41
N ALA A 41 8.48 -7.35 7.13
CA ALA A 41 7.41 -6.44 6.73
C ALA A 41 7.64 -5.97 5.28
N PRO A 42 6.59 -5.87 4.44
CA PRO A 42 6.74 -5.40 3.07
C PRO A 42 7.33 -3.97 3.08
N ALA A 43 8.26 -3.68 2.18
CA ALA A 43 8.95 -2.40 2.13
C ALA A 43 9.40 -2.12 0.69
N PHE A 44 9.59 -0.84 0.37
CA PHE A 44 10.43 -0.45 -0.77
C PHE A 44 11.89 -0.49 -0.32
N HIS A 45 12.77 -0.99 -1.18
CA HIS A 45 14.19 -1.10 -0.90
C HIS A 45 14.93 -0.05 -1.71
N PHE A 46 15.40 0.99 -1.03
CA PHE A 46 16.21 2.02 -1.66
C PHE A 46 17.63 2.04 -1.07
N ASP A 47 18.60 2.56 -1.81
CA ASP A 47 19.98 2.82 -1.36
C ASP A 47 20.00 3.78 -0.16
N SER A 48 19.01 4.68 -0.08
CA SER A 48 18.80 5.58 1.06
C SER A 48 18.24 4.88 2.31
N GLY A 49 17.71 3.66 2.16
CA GLY A 49 17.14 2.84 3.22
C GLY A 49 15.83 2.15 2.81
N ASP A 50 15.35 1.28 3.69
CA ASP A 50 14.04 0.65 3.52
C ASP A 50 12.94 1.65 3.88
N LEU A 51 11.91 1.75 3.02
CA LEU A 51 10.67 2.47 3.31
C LEU A 51 9.58 1.44 3.60
N VAL A 52 9.29 1.24 4.88
CA VAL A 52 8.46 0.11 5.34
C VAL A 52 6.99 0.43 5.13
N ILE A 53 6.26 -0.48 4.47
CA ILE A 53 4.82 -0.36 4.25
C ILE A 53 4.08 -0.63 5.55
N GLY A 54 3.22 0.31 5.94
CA GLY A 54 2.44 0.22 7.16
C GLY A 54 1.80 1.55 7.54
N PRO A 55 0.88 1.54 8.51
CA PRO A 55 0.28 2.76 9.02
C PRO A 55 1.33 3.64 9.72
N PHE A 56 1.06 4.93 9.81
CA PHE A 56 1.93 5.90 10.47
C PHE A 56 1.14 6.88 11.34
N ASP A 57 1.86 7.57 12.24
CA ASP A 57 1.33 8.70 13.00
C ASP A 57 1.63 10.00 12.24
N PRO A 58 0.61 10.75 11.77
CA PRO A 58 0.78 12.01 11.07
C PRO A 58 1.65 13.03 11.83
N GLU A 59 1.63 13.05 13.16
CA GLU A 59 2.42 14.01 13.94
C GLU A 59 3.91 13.66 13.95
N HIS A 60 4.27 12.39 13.82
CA HIS A 60 5.66 11.93 13.81
C HIS A 60 6.32 12.04 12.42
N VAL A 61 5.55 11.86 11.34
CA VAL A 61 6.12 11.87 9.98
C VAL A 61 6.35 13.28 9.42
N LYS A 62 5.75 14.33 9.98
CA LYS A 62 5.89 15.73 9.52
C LYS A 62 7.34 16.19 9.36
N HIS A 63 8.25 15.69 10.19
CA HIS A 63 9.67 16.06 10.17
C HIS A 63 10.57 14.98 9.57
N ASN A 64 9.99 13.86 9.13
CA ASN A 64 10.70 12.71 8.58
C ASN A 64 9.97 12.16 7.34
N LEU A 65 9.28 13.03 6.60
CA LEU A 65 8.57 12.66 5.39
C LEU A 65 9.59 12.14 4.38
N PHE A 66 9.25 11.05 3.68
CA PHE A 66 10.08 10.56 2.59
C PHE A 66 10.17 11.61 1.47
N ASP A 67 11.35 11.83 0.91
CA ASP A 67 11.57 12.72 -0.23
C ASP A 67 11.92 11.91 -1.49
N PRO A 68 10.97 11.66 -2.40
CA PRO A 68 11.22 10.83 -3.58
C PRO A 68 12.28 11.38 -4.54
N CYS A 69 12.61 12.68 -4.46
CA CYS A 69 13.52 13.32 -5.40
C CYS A 69 14.98 13.21 -4.98
N THR A 70 15.22 13.15 -3.67
CA THR A 70 16.56 13.04 -3.08
C THR A 70 16.87 11.64 -2.55
N GLU A 71 15.84 10.89 -2.11
CA GLU A 71 16.02 9.57 -1.50
C GLU A 71 15.87 8.42 -2.50
N ILE A 72 15.35 8.68 -3.71
CA ILE A 72 15.42 7.73 -4.83
C ILE A 72 16.47 8.25 -5.82
N SER A 73 17.55 7.49 -5.96
CA SER A 73 18.64 7.77 -6.89
C SER A 73 18.19 7.61 -8.34
N ASP A 74 18.93 8.24 -9.25
CA ASP A 74 18.62 8.13 -10.69
C ASP A 74 18.79 6.69 -11.21
N ALA A 75 19.65 5.89 -10.56
CA ALA A 75 19.83 4.47 -10.89
C ALA A 75 18.59 3.65 -10.51
N GLU A 76 17.97 3.92 -9.37
CA GLU A 76 16.74 3.25 -8.93
C GLU A 76 15.53 3.68 -9.77
N PHE A 77 15.46 4.95 -10.16
CA PHE A 77 14.50 5.39 -11.18
C PHE A 77 14.70 4.59 -12.48
N ALA A 78 15.93 4.48 -12.96
CA ALA A 78 16.24 3.77 -14.20
C ALA A 78 15.92 2.26 -14.11
N GLU A 79 16.16 1.62 -12.97
CA GLU A 79 15.79 0.23 -12.71
C GLU A 79 14.27 0.02 -12.75
N ALA A 80 13.50 0.98 -12.22
CA ALA A 80 12.05 1.02 -12.37
C ALA A 80 11.57 1.37 -13.80
N GLY A 81 12.50 1.64 -14.73
CA GLY A 81 12.20 2.07 -16.10
C GLY A 81 11.58 3.48 -16.16
N LEU A 82 12.03 4.36 -15.26
CA LEU A 82 11.61 5.74 -15.11
C LEU A 82 12.82 6.66 -15.30
N VAL A 83 12.55 7.93 -15.64
CA VAL A 83 13.58 8.97 -15.71
C VAL A 83 13.08 10.15 -14.89
N LYS A 84 13.94 10.65 -13.99
CA LYS A 84 13.66 11.85 -13.21
C LYS A 84 13.65 13.07 -14.14
N ALA A 85 12.63 13.91 -14.05
CA ALA A 85 12.60 15.11 -14.88
C ALA A 85 13.68 16.11 -14.46
N ASP A 86 14.38 16.71 -15.43
CA ASP A 86 15.42 17.73 -15.20
C ASP A 86 14.91 18.99 -14.46
N ARG A 87 13.59 19.21 -14.45
CA ARG A 87 12.96 20.18 -13.55
C ARG A 87 12.98 19.58 -12.15
N GLY A 88 14.10 19.77 -11.44
CA GLY A 88 14.23 19.41 -10.03
C GLY A 88 13.01 19.84 -9.23
N SER A 89 12.60 18.98 -8.29
CA SER A 89 11.51 19.13 -7.30
C SER A 89 10.57 20.29 -7.59
N ASN A 90 9.34 20.02 -8.04
CA ASN A 90 8.34 21.07 -8.27
C ASN A 90 8.33 22.05 -7.08
N VAL A 91 8.82 23.27 -7.34
CA VAL A 91 8.94 24.46 -6.46
C VAL A 91 7.54 25.00 -6.07
N LEU A 92 6.52 24.15 -6.05
CA LEU A 92 5.14 24.51 -5.73
C LEU A 92 4.65 23.84 -4.43
N LEU A 93 5.46 22.99 -3.80
CA LEU A 93 5.12 22.30 -2.56
C LEU A 93 6.24 22.37 -1.51
N ASP A 94 6.82 23.54 -1.26
CA ASP A 94 7.48 23.84 0.04
C ASP A 94 6.46 23.90 1.20
N GLN A 95 5.43 23.05 1.13
CA GLN A 95 4.51 22.79 2.22
C GLN A 95 5.16 21.66 3.03
N GLN A 96 5.39 21.86 4.33
CA GLN A 96 6.01 20.87 5.24
C GLN A 96 5.38 19.46 5.22
N PHE A 97 4.28 19.26 4.50
CA PHE A 97 3.45 18.06 4.53
C PHE A 97 3.42 17.30 3.20
N VAL A 98 4.11 17.77 2.16
CA VAL A 98 4.19 17.08 0.86
C VAL A 98 5.59 17.22 0.28
N SER A 99 6.19 16.11 -0.16
CA SER A 99 7.39 16.09 -1.02
C SER A 99 7.04 15.40 -2.34
N GLY A 100 7.73 15.73 -3.42
CA GLY A 100 7.45 15.09 -4.70
C GLY A 100 8.54 15.26 -5.75
N CYS A 101 8.57 14.29 -6.66
CA CYS A 101 9.50 14.23 -7.78
C CYS A 101 8.76 13.97 -9.08
N GLU A 102 9.00 14.82 -10.08
CA GLU A 102 8.41 14.67 -11.40
C GLU A 102 9.15 13.59 -12.21
N ILE A 103 8.38 12.77 -12.93
CA ILE A 103 8.89 11.73 -13.82
C ILE A 103 8.71 12.21 -15.25
N GLU A 104 9.72 12.02 -16.09
CA GLU A 104 9.59 12.28 -17.52
C GLU A 104 8.48 11.44 -18.16
N SER A 105 7.74 12.05 -19.07
CA SER A 105 6.67 11.40 -19.82
C SER A 105 6.96 11.52 -21.32
N ASP A 106 6.92 10.39 -22.00
CA ASP A 106 6.93 10.29 -23.46
C ASP A 106 5.61 10.80 -24.08
N ASN A 107 4.54 10.82 -23.27
CA ASN A 107 3.26 11.39 -23.63
C ASN A 107 3.16 12.84 -23.15
N LEU A 108 3.21 13.78 -24.09
CA LEU A 108 3.13 15.24 -23.85
C LEU A 108 1.82 15.70 -23.19
N TYR A 109 0.80 14.84 -23.14
CA TYR A 109 -0.46 15.15 -22.46
C TYR A 109 -0.50 14.63 -21.02
N LEU A 110 0.44 13.78 -20.62
CA LEU A 110 0.48 13.23 -19.28
C LEU A 110 1.58 13.89 -18.46
N THR A 111 1.24 14.27 -17.23
CA THR A 111 2.21 14.63 -16.20
C THR A 111 2.19 13.55 -15.13
N LYS A 112 3.37 13.09 -14.72
CA LYS A 112 3.56 11.97 -13.79
C LYS A 112 4.50 12.41 -12.67
N GLY A 113 4.27 11.94 -11.46
CA GLY A 113 5.17 12.22 -10.34
C GLY A 113 5.03 11.22 -9.21
N ILE A 114 6.08 11.08 -8.42
CA ILE A 114 6.07 10.34 -7.16
C ILE A 114 5.92 11.38 -6.05
N MET A 115 4.95 11.19 -5.18
CA MET A 115 4.63 12.10 -4.08
C MET A 115 4.74 11.36 -2.76
N ALA A 116 5.09 12.07 -1.70
CA ALA A 116 4.96 11.64 -0.33
C ALA A 116 4.18 12.71 0.43
N ASN A 117 3.24 12.33 1.29
CA ASN A 117 2.52 13.28 2.13
C ASN A 117 2.22 12.73 3.53
N ALA A 118 1.99 13.63 4.48
CA ALA A 118 1.73 13.30 5.88
C ALA A 118 0.24 12.99 6.19
N VAL A 119 -0.58 12.67 5.18
CA VAL A 119 -2.02 12.41 5.34
C VAL A 119 -2.28 10.90 5.29
N PRO A 120 -2.92 10.32 6.33
CA PRO A 120 -3.18 8.89 6.38
C PRO A 120 -4.28 8.49 5.39
N LYS A 121 -4.31 7.20 5.04
CA LYS A 121 -5.20 6.63 4.02
C LYS A 121 -6.67 6.88 4.32
N ASP A 122 -7.08 6.73 5.58
CA ASP A 122 -8.48 6.91 5.98
C ASP A 122 -8.95 8.35 5.74
N LEU A 123 -8.12 9.33 6.07
CA LEU A 123 -8.40 10.74 5.82
C LEU A 123 -8.41 11.05 4.31
N ILE A 124 -7.41 10.57 3.54
CA ILE A 124 -7.39 10.72 2.08
C ILE A 124 -8.69 10.17 1.47
N LEU A 125 -9.06 8.94 1.83
CA LEU A 125 -10.23 8.29 1.25
C LEU A 125 -11.54 8.95 1.68
N SER A 126 -11.60 9.55 2.87
CA SER A 126 -12.79 10.24 3.37
C SER A 126 -13.13 11.51 2.57
N GLU A 127 -12.12 12.14 1.96
CA GLU A 127 -12.29 13.34 1.15
C GLU A 127 -12.29 13.05 -0.36
N SER A 128 -11.78 11.88 -0.77
CA SER A 128 -11.68 11.49 -2.17
C SER A 128 -13.02 11.08 -2.78
N LEU A 129 -13.14 11.24 -4.10
CA LEU A 129 -14.23 10.58 -4.82
C LEU A 129 -14.02 9.06 -4.88
N PRO A 130 -15.10 8.27 -4.83
CA PRO A 130 -15.00 6.82 -5.00
C PRO A 130 -14.35 6.45 -6.33
N VAL A 131 -13.34 5.60 -6.26
CA VAL A 131 -12.67 5.00 -7.41
C VAL A 131 -12.47 3.51 -7.16
N GLY A 132 -12.39 2.73 -8.24
CA GLY A 132 -12.12 1.31 -8.14
C GLY A 132 -10.79 1.01 -7.46
N THR A 133 -10.60 -0.25 -7.05
CA THR A 133 -9.31 -0.71 -6.55
C THR A 133 -8.26 -0.59 -7.66
N PRO A 134 -7.08 -0.01 -7.39
CA PRO A 134 -6.03 0.10 -8.40
C PRO A 134 -5.49 -1.27 -8.78
N THR A 135 -5.06 -1.40 -10.03
CA THR A 135 -4.16 -2.48 -10.42
C THR A 135 -2.76 -2.15 -9.90
N SER A 136 -2.35 -2.78 -8.80
CA SER A 136 -1.00 -2.67 -8.24
C SER A 136 -0.60 -3.94 -7.50
N ASP A 137 0.67 -4.32 -7.62
CA ASP A 137 1.26 -5.45 -6.89
C ASP A 137 1.72 -5.05 -5.48
N VAL A 138 1.59 -3.76 -5.12
CA VAL A 138 2.04 -3.24 -3.83
C VAL A 138 1.01 -3.55 -2.74
N PRO A 139 1.38 -4.27 -1.66
CA PRO A 139 0.47 -4.58 -0.57
C PRO A 139 -0.15 -3.32 0.05
N GLY A 140 -1.47 -3.30 0.19
CA GLY A 140 -2.18 -2.18 0.83
C GLY A 140 -2.42 -0.95 -0.06
N ALA A 141 -2.00 -0.97 -1.32
CA ALA A 141 -2.19 0.13 -2.26
C ALA A 141 -3.67 0.50 -2.45
N PHE A 142 -3.92 1.79 -2.64
CA PHE A 142 -5.25 2.36 -2.84
C PHE A 142 -5.20 3.50 -3.85
N ALA A 143 -6.28 3.63 -4.62
CA ALA A 143 -6.46 4.72 -5.56
C ALA A 143 -7.32 5.81 -4.92
N PHE A 144 -7.07 7.06 -5.30
CA PHE A 144 -7.89 8.19 -4.90
C PHE A 144 -7.86 9.29 -5.96
N LEU A 145 -8.97 10.02 -6.05
CA LEU A 145 -9.08 11.24 -6.84
C LEU A 145 -9.08 12.45 -5.89
N PRO A 146 -8.67 13.63 -6.36
CA PRO A 146 -8.72 14.83 -5.54
C PRO A 146 -10.15 15.21 -5.13
N PRO A 147 -10.32 15.85 -3.97
CA PRO A 147 -11.64 16.17 -3.40
C PRO A 147 -12.44 17.20 -4.21
N ASN A 148 -11.77 17.96 -5.09
CA ASN A 148 -12.40 18.99 -5.93
C ASN A 148 -13.17 18.42 -7.14
N GLY A 149 -13.33 17.10 -7.22
CA GLY A 149 -14.08 16.42 -8.26
C GLY A 149 -13.38 16.33 -9.62
N ARG A 150 -12.08 16.66 -9.67
CA ARG A 150 -11.26 16.47 -10.87
C ARG A 150 -11.08 14.98 -11.16
N THR A 151 -11.35 14.61 -12.40
CA THR A 151 -11.22 13.25 -12.93
C THR A 151 -10.06 13.13 -13.93
N ASP A 152 -9.37 14.23 -14.21
CA ASP A 152 -8.20 14.32 -15.08
C ASP A 152 -6.89 14.05 -14.34
N ILE A 153 -6.98 13.58 -13.10
CA ILE A 153 -5.87 13.15 -12.27
C ILE A 153 -6.30 11.94 -11.44
N CYS A 154 -5.39 11.01 -11.24
CA CYS A 154 -5.53 9.95 -10.26
C CYS A 154 -4.21 9.71 -9.53
N ASP A 155 -4.32 9.44 -8.24
CA ASP A 155 -3.23 9.04 -7.39
C ASP A 155 -3.41 7.58 -6.98
N VAL A 156 -2.32 6.81 -6.98
CA VAL A 156 -2.27 5.48 -6.35
C VAL A 156 -1.16 5.49 -5.33
N GLY A 157 -1.51 5.21 -4.08
CA GLY A 157 -0.56 5.27 -2.97
C GLY A 157 -0.68 4.13 -1.98
N VAL A 158 0.25 4.12 -1.03
CA VAL A 158 0.37 3.16 0.05
C VAL A 158 0.91 3.89 1.28
N GLU A 159 0.44 3.51 2.46
CA GLU A 159 0.97 4.05 3.72
C GLU A 159 2.34 3.42 4.01
N THR A 160 3.26 4.24 4.47
CA THR A 160 4.59 3.83 4.91
C THR A 160 4.89 4.46 6.27
N ASP A 161 5.90 3.95 6.96
CA ASP A 161 6.39 4.51 8.22
C ASP A 161 6.88 5.97 8.11
N ARG A 162 7.07 6.48 6.89
CA ARG A 162 7.46 7.86 6.58
C ARG A 162 6.42 8.61 5.72
N GLY A 163 5.15 8.26 5.88
CA GLY A 163 4.01 8.94 5.27
C GLY A 163 3.36 8.14 4.14
N THR A 164 2.38 8.72 3.48
CA THR A 164 1.74 8.10 2.30
C THR A 164 2.59 8.36 1.07
N LEU A 165 3.21 7.31 0.51
CA LEU A 165 3.87 7.34 -0.78
C LEU A 165 2.83 7.10 -1.88
N SER A 166 2.77 7.97 -2.88
CA SER A 166 1.88 7.81 -4.03
C SER A 166 2.55 8.11 -5.36
N VAL A 167 1.97 7.60 -6.44
CA VAL A 167 2.24 8.08 -7.79
C VAL A 167 1.01 8.85 -8.25
N THR A 168 1.25 10.07 -8.71
CA THR A 168 0.23 10.92 -9.35
C THR A 168 0.37 10.84 -10.87
N VAL A 169 -0.75 10.67 -11.55
CA VAL A 169 -0.83 10.75 -13.02
C VAL A 169 -1.98 11.68 -13.38
N SER A 170 -1.68 12.74 -14.11
CA SER A 170 -2.67 13.70 -14.62
C SER A 170 -2.61 13.81 -16.13
N SER A 171 -3.73 14.18 -16.75
CA SER A 171 -3.86 14.33 -18.19
C SER A 171 -4.43 15.69 -18.57
N LEU A 172 -3.87 16.28 -19.62
CA LEU A 172 -4.43 17.46 -20.28
C LEU A 172 -5.57 17.10 -21.25
N ARG A 173 -5.84 15.81 -21.48
CA ARG A 173 -6.92 15.33 -22.35
C ARG A 173 -8.21 15.19 -21.54
N LYS A 174 -9.30 15.73 -22.09
CA LYS A 174 -10.64 15.66 -21.48
C LYS A 174 -11.26 14.26 -21.43
N ASN A 175 -10.75 13.33 -22.25
CA ASN A 175 -11.39 12.02 -22.47
C ASN A 175 -10.63 10.86 -21.80
N ASP A 176 -9.49 11.11 -21.17
CA ASP A 176 -8.80 10.07 -20.42
C ASP A 176 -9.61 9.76 -19.16
N SER A 177 -9.94 8.49 -18.95
CA SER A 177 -10.76 8.10 -17.80
C SER A 177 -9.94 8.01 -16.52
N PRO A 178 -10.55 8.24 -15.34
CA PRO A 178 -9.90 7.98 -14.06
C PRO A 178 -9.28 6.58 -13.98
N ASP A 179 -10.00 5.54 -14.44
CA ASP A 179 -9.51 4.16 -14.41
C ASP A 179 -8.20 3.99 -15.19
N TYR A 180 -8.05 4.66 -16.35
CA TYR A 180 -6.82 4.64 -17.12
C TYR A 180 -5.67 5.32 -16.37
N LEU A 181 -5.93 6.49 -15.76
CA LEU A 181 -4.93 7.22 -15.00
C LEU A 181 -4.49 6.44 -13.75
N CYS A 182 -5.43 5.86 -13.02
CA CYS A 182 -5.14 5.04 -11.84
C CYS A 182 -4.39 3.75 -12.21
N ALA A 183 -4.73 3.11 -13.32
CA ALA A 183 -4.00 1.94 -13.80
C ALA A 183 -2.53 2.29 -14.14
N GLU A 184 -2.29 3.44 -14.76
CA GLU A 184 -0.93 3.92 -15.05
C GLU A 184 -0.17 4.26 -13.75
N ALA A 185 -0.81 4.95 -12.81
CA ALA A 185 -0.23 5.27 -11.51
C ALA A 185 0.15 3.99 -10.73
N GLY A 186 -0.77 3.02 -10.64
CA GLY A 186 -0.53 1.74 -9.96
C GLY A 186 0.57 0.92 -10.61
N ARG A 187 0.70 0.99 -11.95
CA ARG A 187 1.79 0.35 -12.70
C ARG A 187 3.16 0.98 -12.43
N ILE A 188 3.22 2.30 -12.25
CA ILE A 188 4.47 3.00 -11.87
C ILE A 188 4.84 2.63 -10.43
N LEU A 189 3.89 2.70 -9.49
CA LEU A 189 4.12 2.35 -8.09
C LEU A 189 4.62 0.89 -7.96
N GLY A 190 4.01 -0.04 -8.69
CA GLY A 190 4.45 -1.44 -8.72
C GLY A 190 5.83 -1.65 -9.34
N ARG A 191 6.26 -0.78 -10.27
CA ARG A 191 7.64 -0.83 -10.81
C ARG A 191 8.65 -0.37 -9.79
N LEU A 192 8.36 0.72 -9.06
CA LEU A 192 9.20 1.17 -7.95
C LEU A 192 9.33 0.11 -6.85
N TYR A 193 8.23 -0.55 -6.49
CA TYR A 193 8.25 -1.60 -5.46
C TYR A 193 9.11 -2.83 -5.82
N ARG A 194 9.35 -3.06 -7.12
CA ARG A 194 10.17 -4.18 -7.60
C ARG A 194 11.60 -3.79 -7.95
N ALA A 195 11.88 -2.50 -8.07
CA ALA A 195 13.20 -1.97 -8.27
C ALA A 195 13.82 -1.79 -6.89
N GLY A 196 14.64 -2.75 -6.45
CA GLY A 196 15.13 -2.85 -5.08
C GLY A 196 15.33 -4.29 -4.62
#